data_AF-A0A9D6YK52-F1
#
_entry.id   AF-A0A9D6YK52-F1
#
_cell.length_a   1.000
_cell.length_b   1.000
_cell.length_c   1.000
_cell.angle_alpha   90.00
_cell.angle_beta   90.00
_cell.angle_gamma   90.00
#
_symmetry.space_group_name_H-M   'P 1'
#
loop_
_entity.id
_entity.type
_entity.pdbx_description
1 polymer ?
#
loop_
_entity_poly.entity_id
_entity_poly.type
_entity_poly.pdbx_seq_one_letter_code
_entity_poly.pdbx_strand_id
1 'polypeptide(L)' 'MKTYLPAVLTLLLGVVVMAGLLVLGAMSQNWVAPVCYLAAAVVYYGWYRQLLLLARRVLGINEEDDDQPFFPG' A
#
# COMPACT_ATOMS: atom_id res chain seq x y z
N MET A 1 -15.86 9.64 -14.53
CA MET A 1 -15.73 10.03 -13.10
C MET A 1 -16.05 8.89 -12.11
N LYS A 2 -16.96 7.93 -12.39
CA LYS A 2 -17.28 6.82 -11.45
C LYS A 2 -16.19 5.72 -11.32
N THR A 3 -15.18 5.69 -12.19
CA THR A 3 -14.18 4.60 -12.26
C THR A 3 -13.07 4.67 -11.21
N TYR A 4 -12.77 5.85 -10.65
CA TYR A 4 -11.68 6.01 -9.66
C TYR A 4 -12.14 5.83 -8.21
N LEU A 5 -13.46 5.85 -7.98
CA LEU A 5 -14.07 5.77 -6.66
C LEU A 5 -13.63 4.54 -5.84
N PRO A 6 -13.61 3.30 -6.39
CA PRO A 6 -13.20 2.14 -5.61
C PRO A 6 -11.72 2.19 -5.23
N ALA A 7 -10.84 2.63 -6.13
CA ALA A 7 -9.40 2.64 -5.89
C ALA A 7 -8.98 3.72 -4.89
N VAL A 8 -9.62 4.89 -4.93
CA VAL A 8 -9.44 5.93 -3.90
C VAL A 8 -9.93 5.44 -2.53
N LEU A 9 -11.02 4.66 -2.50
CA LEU A 9 -11.54 4.09 -1.26
C LEU A 9 -10.56 3.07 -0.65
N THR A 10 -9.95 2.20 -1.46
CA THR A 10 -8.90 1.27 -1.00
C THR A 10 -7.67 2.01 -0.49
N LEU A 11 -7.27 3.10 -1.15
CA LEU A 11 -6.16 3.94 -0.69
C LEU A 11 -6.47 4.58 0.67
N LEU A 12 -7.67 5.16 0.85
CA LEU A 12 -8.08 5.74 2.13
C LEU A 12 -8.12 4.67 3.23
N LEU A 13 -8.70 3.50 2.93
CA LEU A 13 -8.77 2.39 3.87
C LEU A 13 -7.37 1.91 4.31
N GLY A 14 -6.42 1.81 3.37
CA GLY A 14 -5.04 1.43 3.67
C GLY A 14 -4.35 2.42 4.63
N VAL A 15 -4.58 3.73 4.47
CA VAL A 15 -4.06 4.75 5.39
C VAL A 15 -4.67 4.60 6.78
N VAL A 16 -5.99 4.36 6.87
CA VAL A 16 -6.67 4.15 8.16
C VAL A 16 -6.12 2.91 8.88
N VAL A 17 -5.93 1.81 8.15
CA VAL A 17 -5.36 0.57 8.71
C VAL A 17 -3.92 0.78 9.17
N MET A 18 -3.07 1.46 8.39
CA MET A 18 -1.70 1.77 8.80
C MET A 18 -1.66 2.65 10.05
N ALA A 19 -2.48 3.70 10.10
CA ALA A 19 -2.59 4.56 11.28
C ALA A 19 -3.01 3.75 12.53
N GLY A 20 -3.99 2.85 12.38
CA GLY A 20 -4.42 1.96 13.47
C GLY A 20 -3.30 1.05 13.96
N LEU A 21 -2.56 0.42 13.04
CA LEU A 21 -1.41 -0.45 13.37
C LEU A 21 -0.28 0.32 14.06
N LEU A 22 0.01 1.55 13.63
CA LEU A 22 1.03 2.39 14.26
C LEU A 22 0.61 2.85 15.65
N VAL A 23 -0.66 3.20 15.87
CA VAL A 23 -1.17 3.55 17.20
C VAL A 23 -1.15 2.35 18.13
N LEU A 24 -1.58 1.18 17.65
CA LEU A 24 -1.49 -0.08 18.39
C LEU A 24 -0.05 -0.44 18.73
N GLY A 25 0.87 -0.29 17.77
CA GLY A 25 2.30 -0.50 17.99
C GLY A 25 2.88 0.45 19.03
N ALA A 26 2.52 1.75 18.97
CA ALA A 26 2.97 2.77 19.92
C ALA A 26 2.42 2.57 21.34
N MET A 27 1.20 2.04 21.48
CA MET A 27 0.61 1.72 22.78
C MET A 27 1.02 0.35 23.31
N SER A 28 1.54 -0.53 22.46
CA SER A 28 1.96 -1.86 22.88
C SER A 28 3.29 -1.82 23.63
N GLN A 29 3.33 -2.50 24.78
CA GLN A 29 4.59 -2.79 25.47
C GLN A 29 5.09 -4.17 24.99
N ASN A 30 6.41 -4.33 24.85
CA ASN A 30 7.08 -5.59 24.48
C ASN A 30 6.98 -6.00 22.98
N TRP A 31 7.16 -7.30 22.69
CA TRP A 31 7.28 -7.94 21.37
C TRP A 31 6.12 -7.69 20.38
N VAL A 32 5.02 -7.10 20.83
CA VAL A 32 3.88 -6.74 19.98
C VAL A 32 4.19 -5.52 19.11
N ALA A 33 5.01 -4.58 19.60
CA ALA A 33 5.41 -3.39 18.85
C ALA A 33 6.08 -3.73 17.51
N PRO A 34 7.14 -4.56 17.45
CA PRO A 34 7.76 -4.91 16.17
C PRO A 34 6.82 -5.67 15.23
N VAL A 35 5.88 -6.47 15.76
CA VAL A 35 4.87 -7.15 14.93
C VAL A 35 3.90 -6.14 14.31
N CYS A 36 3.45 -5.13 15.06
CA CYS A 36 2.62 -4.05 14.53
C CYS A 36 3.35 -3.22 13.47
N TYR A 37 4.65 -2.91 13.67
CA TYR A 37 5.45 -2.21 12.67
C TYR A 37 5.69 -3.04 11.41
N LEU A 38 5.94 -4.36 11.54
CA LEU A 38 6.06 -5.27 10.39
C LEU A 38 4.74 -5.36 9.61
N ALA A 39 3.61 -5.49 10.32
CA ALA A 39 2.30 -5.48 9.69
C ALA A 39 2.04 -4.16 8.94
N ALA A 40 2.37 -3.02 9.56
CA ALA A 40 2.26 -1.71 8.92
C ALA A 40 3.14 -1.61 7.65
N ALA A 41 4.36 -2.16 7.68
CA ALA A 41 5.25 -2.19 6.52
C ALA A 41 4.70 -3.02 5.35
N VAL A 42 4.08 -4.17 5.64
CA VAL A 42 3.42 -5.00 4.61
C VAL A 42 2.23 -4.27 3.99
N VAL A 43 1.39 -3.64 4.83
CA VAL A 43 0.25 -2.85 4.37
C VAL A 43 0.73 -1.65 3.54
N TYR A 44 1.79 -0.97 3.97
CA TYR A 44 2.41 0.13 3.22
C TYR A 44 2.90 -0.34 1.84
N TYR A 45 3.57 -1.48 1.76
CA TYR A 45 4.08 -1.99 0.49
C TYR A 45 2.96 -2.27 -0.52
N GLY A 46 1.88 -2.94 -0.08
CA GLY A 46 0.71 -3.18 -0.93
C GLY A 46 -0.02 -1.90 -1.34
N TRP A 47 -0.16 -0.96 -0.40
CA TRP A 47 -0.78 0.34 -0.64
C TRP A 47 0.03 1.18 -1.63
N TYR A 48 1.36 1.23 -1.47
CA TYR A 48 2.27 1.95 -2.35
C TYR A 48 2.22 1.40 -3.78
N ARG A 49 2.15 0.06 -3.94
CA ARG A 49 1.98 -0.57 -5.26
C ARG A 49 0.68 -0.16 -5.93
N GLN A 50 -0.44 -0.12 -5.20
CA GLN A 50 -1.72 0.35 -5.75
C GLN A 50 -1.67 1.84 -6.15
N LEU A 51 -0.98 2.66 -5.36
CA LEU A 51 -0.80 4.08 -5.66
C LEU A 51 0.03 4.27 -6.93
N LEU A 52 1.10 3.49 -7.12
CA LEU A 52 1.91 3.50 -8.35
C LEU A 52 1.10 3.06 -9.57
N LEU A 53 0.29 2.00 -9.46
CA LEU A 53 -0.59 1.56 -10.54
C LEU A 53 -1.60 2.65 -10.93
N LEU A 54 -2.15 3.35 -9.93
CA LEU A 54 -3.09 4.44 -10.16
C LEU A 54 -2.40 5.66 -10.78
N ALA A 55 -1.20 6.01 -10.30
CA ALA A 55 -0.38 7.08 -10.85
C ALA A 55 0.03 6.81 -12.30
N ARG A 56 0.49 5.57 -12.62
CA ARG A 56 0.80 5.13 -13.99
C ARG A 56 -0.42 5.27 -14.91
N ARG A 57 -1.58 4.79 -14.45
CA ARG A 57 -2.86 4.90 -15.19
C ARG A 57 -3.31 6.35 -15.40
N VAL A 58 -3.08 7.24 -14.43
CA VAL A 58 -3.40 8.68 -14.56
C VAL A 58 -2.42 9.41 -15.50
N LEU A 59 -1.15 9.01 -15.51
CA LEU A 59 -0.14 9.59 -16.41
C LEU A 59 -0.30 9.13 -17.88
N GLY A 60 -1.19 8.18 -18.17
CA GLY A 60 -1.42 7.72 -19.55
C GLY A 60 -0.23 6.99 -20.17
N ILE A 61 0.72 6.54 -19.34
CA ILE A 61 1.82 5.68 -19.77
C ILE A 61 1.19 4.31 -20.03
N ASN A 62 0.91 4.03 -21.30
CA ASN A 62 0.50 2.71 -21.77
C ASN A 62 1.59 1.70 -21.37
N GLU A 63 1.19 0.66 -20.64
CA GLU A 63 2.00 -0.51 -20.32
C GLU A 63 2.30 -1.28 -21.63
N GLU A 64 3.45 -1.04 -22.24
CA GLU A 64 4.07 -2.00 -23.19
C GLU A 64 5.27 -2.74 -22.59
N ASP A 65 5.68 -2.45 -21.35
CA ASP A 65 6.79 -3.15 -20.68
C ASP A 65 6.46 -3.37 -19.20
N ASP A 66 5.97 -4.55 -18.82
CA ASP A 66 6.18 -5.13 -17.46
C ASP A 66 5.63 -6.58 -17.35
N ASP A 67 5.64 -7.37 -18.43
CA ASP A 67 5.69 -8.85 -18.35
C ASP A 67 7.11 -9.34 -17.97
N GLN A 68 7.94 -8.46 -17.41
CA GLN A 68 9.26 -8.78 -16.89
C GLN A 68 9.20 -8.82 -15.36
N PRO A 69 9.32 -10.00 -14.73
CA PRO A 69 9.56 -10.04 -13.29
C PRO A 69 10.87 -9.30 -13.00
N PHE A 70 10.82 -8.30 -12.12
CA PHE A 70 11.96 -7.47 -11.67
C PHE A 70 13.04 -8.25 -10.89
N PHE A 71 13.01 -9.59 -10.89
CA PHE A 71 14.06 -10.44 -10.33
C PHE A 71 14.93 -11.00 -11.46
N PRO A 72 16.22 -10.64 -11.54
CA PRO A 72 17.18 -11.44 -12.29
C PRO A 72 17.46 -12.70 -11.45
N GLY A 73 16.71 -13.77 -11.73
CA GLY A 73 16.93 -15.13 -11.24
C GLY A 73 17.18 -16.05 -12.42
#